data_AF-A0A7J8XDI3-F1
#
_entry.id   AF-A0A7J8XDI3-F1
#
_cell.length_a   1.000
_cell.length_b   1.000
_cell.length_c   1.000
_cell.angle_alpha   90.00
_cell.angle_beta   90.00
_cell.angle_gamma   90.00
#
_symmetry.space_group_name_H-M   'P 1'
#
loop_
_entity.id
_entity.type
_entity.pdbx_description
1 polymer ?
#
loop_
_entity_poly.entity_id
_entity_poly.type
_entity_poly.pdbx_seq_one_letter_code
_entity_poly.pdbx_strand_id
1 'polypeptide(L)'
;MEFSVMCKTRHVLTLIGSVLNIVLSFIVFCFLDILDFVLCFVYKVLDFCIESEWKNPNSGSYSAATLDGSGKIIVSEQGETESEVVYLTSTKFQLEEISDTLYSRPSFVTEVSNQLKRLTFDTITITKSTEKKKPTRSTITINSTIVKLLQGRMIGQYLYPITRWSDCDCQFCNSWAYSTKRTLFVKSDGPKDQAKEDVVFIHGFVSSSAFWTETLFPNFSSKAKSIYRLLAVDLLGFGRSPKPNDSLYTLREHVDMIEKSVLEGYGVRSFHIVAHSLGCILALAIAVKHPESVKSLTLLAPPYYPVPKGESATQYVMRRVAPRRMWPPMAFCASVGGWYQYIARTVSLVLCKNHRLWDFLIKIITGNRIRTFLLEGFIRHTHIASWHTLHNVIFGTSGKLDRYLDVIRDRLSCDVTVFHGEDDEVIPLECSYNVQRRIPRARVKVVENKDHITIVVGRQKEFARELEEIWKKSTKN
;
A
#
# COMPACT_ATOMS: atom_id res chain seq x y z
N MET A 1 18.38 20.93 42.67
CA MET A 1 19.28 19.77 42.52
C MET A 1 18.51 18.50 42.14
N GLU A 2 17.39 18.20 42.80
CA GLU A 2 16.54 17.02 42.52
C GLU A 2 15.99 16.94 41.08
N PHE A 3 15.54 18.05 40.49
CA PHE A 3 15.02 18.06 39.10
C PHE A 3 16.09 17.68 38.05
N SER A 4 17.36 18.02 38.30
CA SER A 4 18.48 17.67 37.42
C SER A 4 18.88 16.20 37.57
N VAL A 5 18.83 15.66 38.78
CA VAL A 5 19.07 14.23 39.05
C VAL A 5 17.94 13.39 38.44
N MET A 6 16.68 13.76 38.61
CA MET A 6 15.53 13.08 37.98
C MET A 6 15.60 13.10 36.44
N CYS A 7 16.04 14.22 35.85
CA CYS A 7 16.22 14.33 34.40
C CYS A 7 17.35 13.41 33.90
N LYS A 8 18.50 13.35 34.60
CA LYS A 8 19.59 12.42 34.29
C LYS A 8 19.18 10.96 34.45
N THR A 9 18.47 10.62 35.53
CA THR A 9 17.98 9.25 35.77
C THR A 9 16.98 8.82 34.71
N ARG A 10 16.02 9.69 34.32
CA ARG A 10 15.12 9.43 33.20
C ARG A 10 15.87 9.21 31.90
N HIS A 11 16.86 10.05 31.59
CA HIS A 11 17.66 9.93 30.37
C HIS A 11 18.46 8.61 30.34
N VAL A 12 19.02 8.17 31.47
CA VAL A 12 19.73 6.89 31.58
C VAL A 12 18.77 5.72 31.42
N LEU A 13 17.59 5.74 32.04
CA LEU A 13 16.56 4.70 31.86
C LEU A 13 16.05 4.61 30.42
N THR A 14 15.82 5.75 29.76
CA THR A 14 15.42 5.79 28.34
C THR A 14 16.52 5.24 27.44
N LEU A 15 17.79 5.55 27.73
CA LEU A 15 18.93 5.03 26.98
C LEU A 15 19.07 3.51 27.15
N ILE A 16 18.98 3.00 28.38
CA ILE A 16 19.00 1.56 28.68
C ILE A 16 17.84 0.85 27.97
N GLY A 17 16.62 1.40 28.05
CA GLY A 17 15.45 0.86 27.35
C GLY A 17 15.62 0.84 25.82
N SER A 18 16.24 1.88 25.25
CA SER A 18 16.55 1.96 23.82
C SER A 18 17.56 0.89 23.40
N VAL A 19 18.66 0.74 24.15
CA VAL A 19 19.68 -0.29 23.89
C VAL A 19 19.09 -1.69 24.02
N LEU A 20 18.28 -1.94 25.06
CA LEU A 20 17.62 -3.22 25.25
C LEU A 20 16.67 -3.54 24.09
N ASN A 21 15.88 -2.57 23.63
CA ASN A 21 15.02 -2.73 22.45
C ASN A 21 15.83 -3.07 21.20
N ILE A 22 16.98 -2.43 20.98
CA ILE A 22 17.87 -2.74 19.85
C ILE A 22 18.38 -4.19 19.93
N VAL A 23 18.88 -4.63 21.09
CA VAL A 23 19.41 -5.99 21.28
C VAL A 23 18.31 -7.04 21.13
N LEU A 24 17.17 -6.82 21.76
CA LEU A 24 16.01 -7.72 21.64
C LEU A 24 15.49 -7.77 20.21
N SER A 25 15.41 -6.62 19.53
CA SER A 25 15.04 -6.56 18.12
C SER A 25 16.03 -7.41 17.29
N PHE A 26 17.33 -7.28 17.51
CA PHE A 26 18.32 -8.11 16.80
C PHE A 26 18.08 -9.61 16.96
N ILE A 27 17.88 -10.08 18.19
CA ILE A 27 17.63 -11.50 18.47
C ILE A 27 16.34 -11.96 17.77
N VAL A 28 15.26 -11.19 17.91
CA VAL A 28 13.95 -11.53 17.34
C VAL A 28 13.99 -11.53 15.81
N PHE A 29 14.55 -10.51 15.17
CA PHE A 29 14.60 -10.43 13.71
C PHE A 29 15.56 -11.48 13.10
N CYS A 30 16.63 -11.87 13.80
CA CYS A 30 17.43 -13.03 13.40
C CYS A 30 16.63 -14.34 13.43
N PHE A 31 15.81 -14.55 14.46
CA PHE A 31 14.92 -15.70 14.52
C PHE A 31 13.85 -15.66 13.42
N LEU A 32 13.22 -14.49 13.18
CA LEU A 32 12.24 -14.31 12.11
C LEU A 32 12.85 -14.55 10.72
N ASP A 33 14.11 -14.17 10.50
CA ASP A 33 14.83 -14.45 9.25
C ASP A 33 14.94 -15.96 8.97
N ILE A 34 15.20 -16.77 10.01
CA ILE A 34 15.25 -18.24 9.90
C ILE A 34 13.84 -18.81 9.72
N LEU A 35 12.89 -18.35 10.53
CA LEU A 35 11.51 -18.84 10.48
C LEU A 35 10.88 -18.61 9.11
N ASP A 36 11.05 -17.42 8.53
CA ASP A 36 10.53 -17.09 7.20
C ASP A 36 11.18 -17.92 6.09
N PHE A 37 12.46 -18.26 6.23
CA PHE A 37 13.14 -19.19 5.32
C PHE A 37 12.57 -20.62 5.41
N VAL A 38 12.32 -21.12 6.62
CA VAL A 38 11.68 -22.42 6.82
C VAL A 38 10.26 -22.42 6.26
N LEU A 39 9.47 -21.38 6.54
CA LEU A 39 8.11 -21.23 6.02
C LEU A 39 8.10 -21.11 4.50
N CYS A 40 9.10 -20.47 3.87
CA CYS A 40 9.27 -20.45 2.42
C CYS A 40 9.29 -21.86 1.84
N PHE A 41 10.11 -22.75 2.41
CA PHE A 41 10.19 -24.14 1.98
C PHE A 41 8.86 -24.86 2.19
N VAL A 42 8.27 -24.75 3.39
CA VAL A 42 6.98 -25.38 3.73
C VAL A 42 5.87 -24.95 2.78
N TYR A 43 5.70 -23.64 2.56
CA TYR A 43 4.66 -23.13 1.67
C TYR A 43 4.88 -23.53 0.21
N LYS A 44 6.13 -23.59 -0.27
CA LYS A 44 6.40 -24.08 -1.63
C LYS A 44 6.01 -25.55 -1.79
N VAL A 45 6.30 -26.38 -0.79
CA VAL A 45 5.89 -27.80 -0.79
C VAL A 45 4.37 -27.92 -0.72
N LEU A 46 3.71 -27.17 0.19
CA LEU A 46 2.25 -27.19 0.32
C LEU A 46 1.54 -26.70 -0.94
N ASP A 47 2.00 -25.60 -1.54
CA ASP A 47 1.45 -25.09 -2.80
C ASP A 47 1.67 -26.11 -3.92
N PHE A 48 2.84 -26.74 -3.98
CA PHE A 48 3.10 -27.81 -4.95
C PHE A 48 2.14 -28.98 -4.74
N CYS A 49 2.05 -29.56 -3.54
CA CYS A 49 1.18 -30.73 -3.31
C CYS A 49 -0.30 -30.39 -3.51
N ILE A 50 -0.80 -29.33 -2.85
CA ILE A 50 -2.23 -29.02 -2.80
C ILE A 50 -2.71 -28.41 -4.13
N GLU A 51 -1.99 -27.43 -4.71
CA GLU A 51 -2.45 -26.80 -5.95
C GLU A 51 -2.17 -27.66 -7.19
N SER A 52 -1.21 -28.59 -7.15
CA SER A 52 -1.04 -29.58 -8.24
C SER A 52 -2.09 -30.69 -8.17
N GLU A 53 -2.44 -31.17 -6.97
CA GLU A 53 -3.54 -32.12 -6.77
C GLU A 53 -4.90 -31.49 -7.14
N TRP A 54 -5.11 -30.19 -6.85
CA TRP A 54 -6.32 -29.49 -7.27
C TRP A 54 -6.40 -29.33 -8.80
N LYS A 55 -5.26 -29.30 -9.51
CA LYS A 55 -5.20 -29.08 -10.95
C LYS A 55 -5.42 -30.34 -11.81
N ASN A 56 -5.73 -31.52 -11.25
CA ASN A 56 -6.22 -32.65 -12.04
C ASN A 56 -7.01 -33.66 -11.18
N PRO A 57 -8.26 -34.04 -11.55
CA PRO A 57 -8.51 -34.74 -12.82
C PRO A 57 -9.74 -34.24 -13.60
N ASN A 58 -9.61 -34.15 -14.92
CA ASN A 58 -10.61 -33.80 -15.96
C ASN A 58 -10.56 -32.36 -16.50
N SER A 59 -9.41 -31.96 -17.07
CA SER A 59 -9.46 -31.16 -18.30
C SER A 59 -8.30 -31.57 -19.20
N GLY A 60 -8.61 -31.85 -20.46
CA GLY A 60 -7.78 -32.62 -21.37
C GLY A 60 -6.45 -31.96 -21.74
N SER A 61 -5.51 -32.84 -22.10
CA SER A 61 -4.30 -32.64 -22.91
C SER A 61 -4.20 -31.28 -23.61
N TYR A 62 -3.26 -30.43 -23.18
CA TYR A 62 -2.65 -29.44 -24.06
C TYR A 62 -1.15 -29.37 -23.82
N SER A 63 -0.42 -29.52 -24.93
CA SER A 63 1.02 -29.69 -25.03
C SER A 63 1.80 -28.51 -24.49
N ALA A 64 2.86 -28.81 -23.75
CA ALA A 64 3.91 -27.86 -23.42
C ALA A 64 4.47 -27.29 -24.74
N ALA A 65 4.25 -26.00 -24.98
CA ALA A 65 4.95 -25.29 -26.04
C ALA A 65 6.45 -25.35 -25.73
N THR A 66 7.18 -26.04 -26.59
CA THR A 66 8.61 -26.28 -26.56
C THR A 66 9.36 -24.94 -26.49
N LEU A 67 10.03 -24.69 -25.36
CA LEU A 67 10.99 -23.59 -25.22
C LEU A 67 12.32 -24.02 -25.82
N ASP A 68 12.81 -23.28 -26.81
CA ASP A 68 14.15 -23.46 -27.36
C ASP A 68 15.22 -23.03 -26.33
N GLY A 69 16.32 -23.80 -26.29
CA GLY A 69 17.19 -23.99 -25.13
C GLY A 69 18.13 -22.85 -24.73
N SER A 70 17.75 -21.58 -24.91
CA SER A 70 18.65 -20.45 -24.58
C SER A 70 18.10 -19.34 -23.70
N GLY A 71 16.78 -19.24 -23.46
CA GLY A 71 16.18 -18.41 -22.40
C GLY A 71 16.76 -17.00 -22.20
N LYS A 72 17.27 -16.34 -23.25
CA LYS A 72 17.99 -15.07 -23.17
C LYS A 72 17.20 -13.98 -23.89
N ILE A 73 16.74 -13.00 -23.13
CA ILE A 73 16.36 -11.69 -23.66
C ILE A 73 17.43 -10.71 -23.16
N ILE A 74 18.15 -10.10 -24.09
CA ILE A 74 19.20 -9.11 -23.81
C ILE A 74 18.54 -7.74 -23.92
N VAL A 75 18.50 -6.99 -22.81
CA VAL A 75 18.24 -5.54 -22.83
C VAL A 75 19.38 -4.87 -22.09
N SER A 76 20.05 -3.93 -22.75
CA SER A 76 21.16 -3.15 -22.20
C SER A 76 20.61 -2.03 -21.32
N GLU A 77 21.01 -1.98 -20.06
CA GLU A 77 20.66 -0.88 -19.16
C GLU A 77 21.90 -0.01 -18.88
N GLN A 78 21.81 1.27 -19.23
CA GLN A 78 22.64 2.30 -18.62
C GLN A 78 22.05 2.60 -17.25
N GLY A 79 22.74 2.11 -16.23
CA GLY A 79 22.56 2.31 -14.80
C GLY A 79 21.38 3.15 -14.32
N GLU A 80 20.37 2.47 -13.76
CA GLU A 80 19.80 2.70 -12.43
C GLU A 80 19.00 1.43 -12.08
N THR A 81 19.20 0.88 -10.89
CA THR A 81 18.68 -0.45 -10.52
C THR A 81 17.17 -0.43 -10.27
N GLU A 82 16.36 -0.61 -11.32
CA GLU A 82 14.93 -0.92 -11.19
C GLU A 82 14.65 -2.29 -11.84
N SER A 83 13.97 -3.18 -11.12
CA SER A 83 13.61 -4.51 -11.65
C SER A 83 12.41 -4.36 -12.58
N GLU A 84 12.64 -4.00 -13.83
CA GLU A 84 11.59 -3.80 -14.81
C GLU A 84 11.07 -5.14 -15.36
N VAL A 85 9.74 -5.29 -15.48
CA VAL A 85 9.11 -6.41 -16.19
C VAL A 85 8.58 -5.92 -17.53
N VAL A 86 8.99 -6.63 -18.60
CA VAL A 86 8.62 -6.31 -19.98
C VAL A 86 7.27 -6.95 -20.32
N TYR A 87 6.29 -6.14 -20.73
CA TYR A 87 5.04 -6.63 -21.32
C TYR A 87 5.03 -6.44 -22.84
N LEU A 88 4.53 -7.45 -23.57
CA LEU A 88 4.27 -7.41 -25.01
C LEU A 88 2.76 -7.29 -25.22
N THR A 89 2.27 -6.07 -25.52
CA THR A 89 0.97 -5.91 -26.20
C THR A 89 1.21 -5.93 -27.71
N SER A 90 0.22 -6.36 -28.51
CA SER A 90 0.40 -6.60 -29.96
C SER A 90 0.84 -5.38 -30.78
N THR A 91 1.01 -4.20 -30.16
CA THR A 91 1.50 -2.98 -30.80
C THR A 91 2.44 -2.10 -29.96
N LYS A 92 2.79 -2.44 -28.70
CA LYS A 92 3.73 -1.62 -27.88
C LYS A 92 4.45 -2.41 -26.78
N PHE A 93 5.76 -2.16 -26.64
CA PHE A 93 6.56 -2.51 -25.47
C PHE A 93 6.21 -1.55 -24.33
N GLN A 94 5.81 -2.08 -23.18
CA GLN A 94 5.66 -1.28 -21.96
C GLN A 94 6.37 -1.99 -20.80
N LEU A 95 7.28 -1.27 -20.14
CA LEU A 95 7.93 -1.69 -18.92
C LEU A 95 7.01 -1.36 -17.74
N GLU A 96 6.79 -2.36 -16.88
CA GLU A 96 6.18 -2.18 -15.57
C GLU A 96 7.27 -2.19 -14.52
N GLU A 97 7.37 -1.10 -13.76
CA GLU A 97 8.25 -1.03 -12.60
C GLU A 97 7.63 -1.83 -11.46
N ILE A 98 8.36 -2.86 -11.03
CA ILE A 98 8.06 -3.64 -9.84
C ILE A 98 9.05 -3.24 -8.76
N SER A 99 8.58 -3.16 -7.51
CA SER A 99 9.45 -2.83 -6.39
C SER A 99 10.50 -3.93 -6.19
N ASP A 100 11.78 -3.54 -6.21
CA ASP A 100 12.93 -4.40 -5.91
C ASP A 100 12.81 -5.06 -4.52
N THR A 101 12.13 -4.41 -3.57
CA THR A 101 11.88 -4.92 -2.21
C THR A 101 11.04 -6.19 -2.17
N LEU A 102 10.33 -6.57 -3.24
CA LEU A 102 9.58 -7.83 -3.30
C LEU A 102 10.49 -9.06 -3.19
N TYR A 103 11.72 -8.96 -3.69
CA TYR A 103 12.63 -10.09 -3.87
C TYR A 103 14.04 -9.84 -3.32
N SER A 104 14.39 -8.58 -3.04
CA SER A 104 15.69 -8.22 -2.46
C SER A 104 15.54 -7.86 -0.97
N ARG A 105 16.12 -8.71 -0.12
CA ARG A 105 16.19 -8.49 1.33
C ARG A 105 17.66 -8.35 1.76
N PRO A 106 18.15 -7.14 2.13
CA PRO A 106 19.43 -7.04 2.82
C PRO A 106 19.40 -7.81 4.15
N SER A 107 20.51 -8.45 4.50
CA SER A 107 20.62 -9.14 5.79
C SER A 107 20.57 -8.14 6.94
N PHE A 108 19.94 -8.52 8.06
CA PHE A 108 19.85 -7.63 9.23
C PHE A 108 21.21 -7.18 9.74
N VAL A 109 22.21 -8.06 9.66
CA VAL A 109 23.60 -7.79 10.01
C VAL A 109 24.20 -6.66 9.16
N THR A 110 23.91 -6.64 7.85
CA THR A 110 24.37 -5.57 6.96
C THR A 110 23.71 -4.24 7.32
N GLU A 111 22.44 -4.27 7.71
CA GLU A 111 21.69 -3.08 8.10
C GLU A 111 22.17 -2.48 9.43
N VAL A 112 22.36 -3.32 10.46
CA VAL A 112 22.95 -2.92 11.74
C VAL A 112 24.36 -2.40 11.53
N SER A 113 25.18 -3.06 10.69
CA SER A 113 26.52 -2.56 10.33
C SER A 113 26.44 -1.17 9.69
N ASN A 114 25.50 -0.93 8.78
CA ASN A 114 25.32 0.38 8.14
C ASN A 114 24.81 1.44 9.11
N GLN A 115 23.92 1.09 10.05
CA GLN A 115 23.47 2.02 11.10
C GLN A 115 24.60 2.37 12.07
N LEU A 116 25.38 1.38 12.51
CA LEU A 116 26.58 1.60 13.31
C LEU A 116 27.61 2.44 12.57
N LYS A 117 27.81 2.20 11.27
CA LYS A 117 28.68 3.02 10.40
C LYS A 117 28.19 4.46 10.29
N ARG A 118 26.87 4.70 10.17
CA ARG A 118 26.29 6.06 10.18
C ARG A 118 26.52 6.75 11.52
N LEU A 119 26.30 6.06 12.64
CA LEU A 119 26.57 6.56 13.98
C LEU A 119 28.08 6.84 14.23
N THR A 120 28.98 6.04 13.64
CA THR A 120 30.43 6.29 13.71
C THR A 120 30.90 7.38 12.74
N PHE A 121 30.26 7.56 11.58
CA PHE A 121 30.56 8.62 10.63
C PHE A 121 30.18 10.01 11.15
N ASP A 122 29.12 10.11 11.95
CA ASP A 122 28.76 11.35 12.65
C ASP A 122 29.78 11.74 13.74
N THR A 123 30.73 10.84 14.06
CA THR A 123 31.78 11.08 15.08
C THR A 123 33.19 11.25 14.47
N ILE A 124 33.42 10.89 13.19
CA ILE A 124 34.76 10.96 12.58
C ILE A 124 34.66 11.47 11.14
N THR A 125 34.92 12.77 10.95
CA THR A 125 35.14 13.37 9.63
C THR A 125 36.57 13.10 9.19
N ILE A 126 36.83 12.02 8.44
CA ILE A 126 38.05 11.92 7.60
C ILE A 126 37.72 11.30 6.23
N THR A 127 38.04 12.09 5.21
CA THR A 127 38.10 11.82 3.77
C THR A 127 38.70 10.46 3.40
N LYS A 128 38.05 9.74 2.48
CA LYS A 128 38.74 8.77 1.60
C LYS A 128 38.28 8.85 0.15
N SER A 129 39.29 8.75 -0.70
CA SER A 129 39.37 8.92 -2.15
C SER A 129 38.67 7.83 -2.96
N THR A 130 38.21 8.22 -4.14
CA THR A 130 37.54 7.42 -5.16
C THR A 130 38.51 6.52 -5.94
N GLU A 131 38.30 5.21 -5.89
CA GLU A 131 38.85 4.26 -6.88
C GLU A 131 37.78 3.90 -7.92
N LYS A 132 38.13 4.04 -9.20
CA LYS A 132 37.30 3.67 -10.35
C LYS A 132 37.29 2.15 -10.54
N LYS A 133 36.12 1.51 -10.46
CA LYS A 133 35.91 0.11 -10.90
C LYS A 133 35.46 0.07 -12.37
N LYS A 134 36.06 -0.87 -13.12
CA LYS A 134 35.75 -1.21 -14.53
C LYS A 134 34.34 -1.82 -14.70
N PRO A 135 33.72 -1.74 -15.89
CA PRO A 135 32.37 -2.24 -16.11
C PRO A 135 32.36 -3.77 -16.18
N THR A 136 31.64 -4.40 -15.25
CA THR A 136 31.24 -5.82 -15.31
C THR A 136 29.88 -5.92 -16.01
N ARG A 137 29.81 -6.80 -17.02
CA ARG A 137 28.59 -7.16 -17.74
C ARG A 137 27.62 -7.86 -16.78
N SER A 138 26.48 -7.24 -16.45
CA SER A 138 25.43 -7.83 -15.61
C SER A 138 24.39 -8.53 -16.48
N THR A 139 24.02 -9.74 -16.08
CA THR A 139 22.90 -10.50 -16.64
C THR A 139 21.72 -10.31 -15.70
N ILE A 140 20.58 -9.82 -16.20
CA ILE A 140 19.33 -9.74 -15.44
C ILE A 140 18.71 -11.14 -15.40
N THR A 141 18.63 -11.73 -14.21
CA THR A 141 17.91 -12.99 -13.99
C THR A 141 16.45 -12.67 -13.69
N ILE A 142 15.59 -12.70 -14.71
CA ILE A 142 14.13 -12.58 -14.50
C ILE A 142 13.67 -13.82 -13.74
N ASN A 143 13.03 -13.62 -12.59
CA ASN A 143 12.53 -14.71 -11.74
C ASN A 143 11.56 -15.60 -12.52
N SER A 144 11.77 -16.93 -12.49
CA SER A 144 10.91 -17.89 -13.19
C SER A 144 9.41 -17.78 -12.85
N THR A 145 9.08 -17.23 -11.68
CA THR A 145 7.71 -16.97 -11.25
C THR A 145 7.06 -15.84 -12.06
N ILE A 146 7.82 -14.79 -12.39
CA ILE A 146 7.36 -13.68 -13.25
C ILE A 146 7.12 -14.21 -14.66
N VAL A 147 8.04 -15.04 -15.18
CA VAL A 147 7.87 -15.69 -16.50
C VAL A 147 6.61 -16.57 -16.54
N LYS A 148 6.36 -17.37 -15.50
CA LYS A 148 5.14 -18.21 -15.42
C LYS A 148 3.86 -17.37 -15.30
N LEU A 149 3.88 -16.26 -14.57
CA LEU A 149 2.76 -15.32 -14.46
C LEU A 149 2.46 -14.63 -15.81
N LEU A 150 3.50 -14.20 -16.53
CA LEU A 150 3.38 -13.65 -17.88
C LEU A 150 2.84 -14.68 -18.89
N GLN A 151 3.31 -15.93 -18.81
CA GLN A 151 2.83 -17.04 -19.64
C GLN A 151 1.35 -17.37 -19.38
N GLY A 152 0.90 -17.32 -18.12
CA GLY A 152 -0.51 -17.52 -17.77
C GLY A 152 -1.44 -16.47 -18.40
N ARG A 153 -0.99 -15.22 -18.53
CA ARG A 153 -1.76 -14.14 -19.18
C ARG A 153 -1.82 -14.26 -20.71
N MET A 154 -0.83 -14.87 -21.36
CA MET A 154 -0.84 -15.05 -22.83
C MET A 154 -1.87 -16.09 -23.31
N ILE A 155 -2.30 -17.01 -22.45
CA ILE A 155 -3.10 -18.18 -22.86
C ILE A 155 -4.62 -17.90 -22.82
N GLY A 156 -5.07 -16.74 -22.34
CA GLY A 156 -6.48 -16.32 -22.50
C GLY A 156 -7.55 -17.22 -21.88
N GLN A 157 -7.16 -18.27 -21.13
CA GLN A 157 -8.09 -19.18 -20.46
C GLN A 157 -8.40 -18.64 -19.05
N TYR A 158 -9.34 -17.69 -19.00
CA TYR A 158 -9.94 -17.24 -17.75
C TYR A 158 -10.99 -18.25 -17.28
N LEU A 159 -10.57 -19.47 -16.96
CA LEU A 159 -11.37 -20.38 -16.14
C LEU A 159 -11.39 -19.82 -14.71
N TYR A 160 -12.59 -19.81 -14.13
CA TYR A 160 -13.00 -19.31 -12.80
C TYR A 160 -11.86 -19.05 -11.80
N PRO A 161 -11.89 -17.94 -11.05
CA PRO A 161 -10.85 -17.63 -10.07
C PRO A 161 -10.72 -18.79 -9.07
N ILE A 162 -9.62 -19.53 -9.18
CA ILE A 162 -9.31 -20.65 -8.28
C ILE A 162 -8.91 -20.01 -6.96
N THR A 163 -9.74 -20.14 -5.93
CA THR A 163 -9.37 -19.74 -4.57
C THR A 163 -8.16 -20.57 -4.14
N ARG A 164 -7.12 -19.94 -3.58
CA ARG A 164 -6.02 -20.73 -3.02
C ARG A 164 -6.51 -21.40 -1.76
N TRP A 165 -5.93 -22.54 -1.42
CA TRP A 165 -6.23 -23.24 -0.17
C TRP A 165 -5.97 -22.37 1.08
N SER A 166 -5.11 -21.33 0.96
CA SER A 166 -4.83 -20.36 1.99
C SER A 166 -5.86 -19.22 2.12
N ASP A 167 -6.73 -19.06 1.12
CA ASP A 167 -7.75 -18.01 1.11
C ASP A 167 -9.00 -18.44 1.91
N CYS A 168 -9.89 -17.47 2.17
CA CYS A 168 -11.13 -17.74 2.88
C CYS A 168 -12.24 -18.12 1.88
N ASP A 169 -12.87 -19.29 2.07
CA ASP A 169 -13.91 -19.80 1.16
C ASP A 169 -15.33 -19.28 1.46
N CYS A 170 -15.47 -18.27 2.32
CA CYS A 170 -16.78 -17.78 2.71
C CYS A 170 -17.43 -16.94 1.59
N GLN A 171 -18.77 -17.02 1.45
CA GLN A 171 -19.53 -16.30 0.42
C GLN A 171 -19.25 -14.79 0.41
N PHE A 172 -18.98 -14.21 1.57
CA PHE A 172 -18.65 -12.79 1.68
C PHE A 172 -17.25 -12.50 1.14
N CYS A 173 -16.20 -13.22 1.55
CA CYS A 173 -14.84 -13.04 1.05
C CYS A 173 -14.73 -13.32 -0.46
N ASN A 174 -15.52 -14.28 -0.96
CA ASN A 174 -15.60 -14.66 -2.36
C ASN A 174 -16.73 -14.00 -3.14
N SER A 175 -17.36 -12.94 -2.61
CA SER A 175 -18.48 -12.29 -3.31
C SER A 175 -18.10 -11.76 -4.70
N TRP A 176 -16.81 -11.48 -4.91
CA TRP A 176 -16.24 -11.06 -6.19
C TRP A 176 -16.06 -12.23 -7.18
N ALA A 177 -15.86 -13.46 -6.72
CA ALA A 177 -15.58 -14.63 -7.55
C ALA A 177 -16.79 -15.02 -8.43
N TYR A 178 -17.99 -14.71 -7.96
CA TYR A 178 -19.25 -14.94 -8.68
C TYR A 178 -19.65 -13.76 -9.60
N SER A 179 -18.89 -12.66 -9.58
CA SER A 179 -19.17 -11.50 -10.43
C SER A 179 -18.51 -11.69 -11.79
N THR A 180 -19.32 -11.65 -12.85
CA THR A 180 -18.81 -11.55 -14.24
C THR A 180 -18.21 -10.17 -14.54
N LYS A 181 -18.48 -9.17 -13.70
CA LYS A 181 -17.95 -7.81 -13.86
C LYS A 181 -16.52 -7.74 -13.31
N ARG A 182 -15.58 -7.43 -14.21
CA ARG A 182 -14.16 -7.16 -13.92
C ARG A 182 -13.93 -5.71 -13.48
N THR A 183 -14.81 -5.17 -12.64
CA THR A 183 -14.74 -3.81 -12.11
C THR A 183 -14.62 -3.87 -10.60
N LEU A 184 -14.05 -2.83 -10.00
CA LEU A 184 -14.05 -2.64 -8.56
C LEU A 184 -15.48 -2.50 -8.04
N PHE A 185 -15.67 -2.90 -6.78
CA PHE A 185 -16.88 -2.60 -6.06
C PHE A 185 -16.88 -1.11 -5.69
N VAL A 186 -17.97 -0.41 -6.04
CA VAL A 186 -18.14 1.01 -5.74
C VAL A 186 -19.47 1.17 -5.01
N LYS A 187 -19.41 1.78 -3.82
CA LYS A 187 -20.61 2.20 -3.08
C LYS A 187 -20.90 3.66 -3.43
N SER A 188 -22.04 3.87 -4.08
CA SER A 188 -22.55 5.20 -4.42
C SER A 188 -23.61 5.67 -3.42
N ASP A 189 -23.56 6.93 -3.01
CA ASP A 189 -24.62 7.65 -2.29
C ASP A 189 -24.86 9.04 -2.95
N GLY A 190 -26.06 9.61 -2.79
CA GLY A 190 -26.46 10.86 -3.46
C GLY A 190 -27.24 10.67 -4.78
N PRO A 191 -27.47 11.75 -5.56
CA PRO A 191 -28.28 11.72 -6.78
C PRO A 191 -27.66 10.83 -7.85
N LYS A 192 -28.47 9.96 -8.46
CA LYS A 192 -28.01 9.02 -9.49
C LYS A 192 -27.88 9.67 -10.88
N ASP A 193 -28.84 10.54 -11.23
CA ASP A 193 -28.99 11.07 -12.60
C ASP A 193 -28.88 12.61 -12.69
N GLN A 194 -28.84 13.32 -11.55
CA GLN A 194 -28.79 14.80 -11.48
C GLN A 194 -27.67 15.31 -10.58
N ALA A 195 -26.64 14.50 -10.34
CA ALA A 195 -25.46 14.96 -9.60
C ALA A 195 -24.81 16.13 -10.34
N LYS A 196 -24.62 17.25 -9.64
CA LYS A 196 -23.87 18.38 -10.22
C LYS A 196 -22.38 18.11 -10.17
N GLU A 197 -21.92 17.39 -9.15
CA GLU A 197 -20.52 17.12 -8.90
C GLU A 197 -20.31 15.72 -8.33
N ASP A 198 -19.15 15.14 -8.62
CA ASP A 198 -18.75 13.81 -8.15
C ASP A 198 -17.64 13.92 -7.10
N VAL A 199 -17.69 13.05 -6.09
CA VAL A 199 -16.63 12.92 -5.09
C VAL A 199 -16.19 11.47 -4.99
N VAL A 200 -14.90 11.21 -5.26
CA VAL A 200 -14.30 9.89 -5.20
C VAL A 200 -13.56 9.72 -3.88
N PHE A 201 -13.95 8.70 -3.12
CA PHE A 201 -13.34 8.33 -1.84
C PHE A 201 -12.47 7.09 -1.98
N ILE A 202 -11.18 7.21 -1.65
CA ILE A 202 -10.17 6.16 -1.80
C ILE A 202 -9.66 5.75 -0.41
N HIS A 203 -9.87 4.51 -0.01
CA HIS A 203 -9.47 4.01 1.31
C HIS A 203 -7.97 3.70 1.41
N GLY A 204 -7.48 3.55 2.64
CA GLY A 204 -6.09 3.20 2.95
C GLY A 204 -5.77 1.70 2.83
N PHE A 205 -4.57 1.32 3.26
CA PHE A 205 -4.12 -0.07 3.23
C PHE A 205 -4.96 -0.94 4.17
N VAL A 206 -5.31 -2.16 3.74
CA VAL A 206 -6.06 -3.14 4.56
C VAL A 206 -7.36 -2.53 5.12
N SER A 207 -8.11 -1.86 4.23
CA SER A 207 -9.37 -1.18 4.53
C SER A 207 -10.38 -1.42 3.39
N SER A 208 -11.52 -0.73 3.41
CA SER A 208 -12.57 -0.83 2.39
C SER A 208 -13.37 0.48 2.28
N SER A 209 -14.22 0.59 1.27
CA SER A 209 -15.21 1.66 1.07
C SER A 209 -16.10 1.86 2.30
N ALA A 210 -16.27 0.80 3.10
CA ALA A 210 -17.05 0.83 4.34
C ALA A 210 -16.49 1.86 5.34
N PHE A 211 -15.18 2.11 5.32
CA PHE A 211 -14.57 3.17 6.13
C PHE A 211 -15.26 4.52 5.90
N TRP A 212 -15.54 4.88 4.64
CA TRP A 212 -16.19 6.14 4.28
C TRP A 212 -17.71 6.07 4.41
N THR A 213 -18.32 4.95 4.02
CA THR A 213 -19.79 4.85 3.97
C THR A 213 -20.42 4.72 5.35
N GLU A 214 -19.70 4.17 6.32
CA GLU A 214 -20.15 4.03 7.71
C GLU A 214 -19.71 5.21 8.60
N THR A 215 -18.75 6.02 8.15
CA THR A 215 -18.29 7.21 8.90
C THR A 215 -18.81 8.51 8.31
N LEU A 216 -18.52 8.81 7.05
CA LEU A 216 -18.75 10.13 6.49
C LEU A 216 -20.10 10.27 5.80
N PHE A 217 -20.49 9.28 4.99
CA PHE A 217 -21.69 9.39 4.15
C PHE A 217 -22.96 9.71 4.95
N PRO A 218 -23.19 9.14 6.15
CA PRO A 218 -24.35 9.47 6.97
C PRO A 218 -24.34 10.90 7.52
N ASN A 219 -23.17 11.54 7.58
CA ASN A 219 -22.95 12.82 8.27
C ASN A 219 -22.95 14.04 7.32
N PHE A 220 -23.00 13.84 6.00
CA PHE A 220 -23.19 14.95 5.07
C PHE A 220 -24.60 15.54 5.16
N SER A 221 -24.70 16.85 5.00
CA SER A 221 -25.96 17.59 5.02
C SER A 221 -26.87 17.16 3.86
N SER A 222 -28.19 17.28 4.04
CA SER A 222 -29.16 16.99 2.98
C SER A 222 -28.90 17.81 1.71
N LYS A 223 -28.36 19.03 1.86
CA LYS A 223 -27.95 19.88 0.74
C LYS A 223 -26.71 19.32 0.02
N ALA A 224 -25.71 18.85 0.75
CA ALA A 224 -24.55 18.20 0.12
C ALA A 224 -24.98 16.92 -0.61
N LYS A 225 -25.83 16.10 0.01
CA LYS A 225 -26.36 14.87 -0.59
C LYS A 225 -27.23 15.08 -1.82
N SER A 226 -27.75 16.29 -2.07
CA SER A 226 -28.49 16.61 -3.30
C SER A 226 -27.62 17.20 -4.42
N ILE A 227 -26.39 17.63 -4.09
CA ILE A 227 -25.45 18.24 -5.04
C ILE A 227 -24.39 17.24 -5.48
N TYR A 228 -23.80 16.53 -4.52
CA TYR A 228 -22.63 15.67 -4.70
C TYR A 228 -23.04 14.20 -4.76
N ARG A 229 -22.58 13.50 -5.79
CA ARG A 229 -22.61 12.03 -5.84
C ARG A 229 -21.32 11.50 -5.23
N LEU A 230 -21.46 10.75 -4.14
CA LEU A 230 -20.36 10.22 -3.34
C LEU A 230 -20.06 8.79 -3.80
N LEU A 231 -18.82 8.53 -4.23
CA LEU A 231 -18.38 7.25 -4.78
C LEU A 231 -17.21 6.72 -3.95
N ALA A 232 -17.47 5.73 -3.08
CA ALA A 232 -16.43 5.07 -2.30
C ALA A 232 -16.04 3.74 -2.95
N VAL A 233 -14.77 3.57 -3.30
CA VAL A 233 -14.26 2.39 -4.02
C VAL A 233 -13.57 1.41 -3.06
N ASP A 234 -13.81 0.11 -3.23
CA ASP A 234 -12.96 -0.95 -2.70
C ASP A 234 -11.79 -1.17 -3.67
N LEU A 235 -10.54 -1.01 -3.20
CA LEU A 235 -9.35 -1.16 -4.04
C LEU A 235 -9.18 -2.60 -4.54
N LEU A 236 -8.45 -2.77 -5.66
CA LEU A 236 -8.11 -4.08 -6.21
C LEU A 236 -7.44 -4.94 -5.13
N GLY A 237 -7.97 -6.14 -4.85
CA GLY A 237 -7.43 -6.99 -3.79
C GLY A 237 -8.05 -6.80 -2.40
N PHE A 238 -8.91 -5.79 -2.21
CA PHE A 238 -9.49 -5.43 -0.92
C PHE A 238 -11.02 -5.43 -0.97
N GLY A 239 -11.66 -5.51 0.20
CA GLY A 239 -13.10 -5.40 0.33
C GLY A 239 -13.87 -6.38 -0.56
N ARG A 240 -14.93 -5.91 -1.22
CA ARG A 240 -15.77 -6.63 -2.18
C ARG A 240 -15.17 -6.69 -3.59
N SER A 241 -14.04 -6.02 -3.82
CA SER A 241 -13.40 -5.98 -5.14
C SER A 241 -12.69 -7.28 -5.50
N PRO A 242 -12.47 -7.52 -6.82
CA PRO A 242 -11.74 -8.68 -7.31
C PRO A 242 -10.38 -8.86 -6.67
N LYS A 243 -9.97 -10.11 -6.46
CA LYS A 243 -8.65 -10.48 -5.91
C LYS A 243 -7.94 -11.47 -6.85
N PRO A 244 -7.65 -11.06 -8.09
CA PRO A 244 -7.00 -11.92 -9.08
C PRO A 244 -5.64 -12.43 -8.58
N ASN A 245 -5.40 -13.74 -8.74
CA ASN A 245 -4.15 -14.40 -8.35
C ASN A 245 -2.98 -14.07 -9.29
N ASP A 246 -3.27 -13.60 -10.51
CA ASP A 246 -2.30 -13.22 -11.53
C ASP A 246 -1.96 -11.72 -11.52
N SER A 247 -2.57 -10.94 -10.61
CA SER A 247 -2.28 -9.52 -10.44
C SER A 247 -1.03 -9.31 -9.60
N LEU A 248 -0.22 -8.34 -10.02
CA LEU A 248 0.94 -7.87 -9.27
C LEU A 248 0.59 -6.67 -8.39
N TYR A 249 -0.66 -6.22 -8.40
CA TYR A 249 -1.19 -5.09 -7.62
C TYR A 249 -0.30 -3.85 -7.75
N THR A 250 0.18 -3.57 -8.98
CA THR A 250 1.02 -2.41 -9.24
C THR A 250 0.23 -1.12 -9.09
N LEU A 251 0.93 0.00 -8.91
CA LEU A 251 0.29 1.33 -8.91
C LEU A 251 -0.60 1.53 -10.14
N ARG A 252 -0.10 1.14 -11.32
CA ARG A 252 -0.81 1.23 -12.60
C ARG A 252 -2.08 0.39 -12.58
N GLU A 253 -1.99 -0.88 -12.17
CA GLU A 253 -3.17 -1.76 -12.08
C GLU A 253 -4.25 -1.20 -11.15
N HIS A 254 -3.87 -0.62 -10.00
CA HIS A 254 -4.81 0.04 -9.09
C HIS A 254 -5.47 1.27 -9.73
N VAL A 255 -4.68 2.16 -10.35
CA VAL A 255 -5.19 3.39 -11.00
C VAL A 255 -6.12 3.06 -12.17
N ASP A 256 -5.70 2.15 -13.06
CA ASP A 256 -6.48 1.74 -14.23
C ASP A 256 -7.81 1.08 -13.82
N MET A 257 -7.81 0.30 -12.75
CA MET A 257 -9.04 -0.29 -12.20
C MET A 257 -9.96 0.76 -11.58
N ILE A 258 -9.44 1.80 -10.93
CA ILE A 258 -10.24 2.93 -10.41
C ILE A 258 -10.85 3.71 -11.57
N GLU A 259 -10.06 4.04 -12.60
CA GLU A 259 -10.55 4.72 -13.81
C GLU A 259 -11.69 3.96 -14.46
N LYS A 260 -11.46 2.69 -14.78
CA LYS A 260 -12.47 1.84 -15.42
C LYS A 260 -13.75 1.73 -14.59
N SER A 261 -13.61 1.57 -13.28
CA SER A 261 -14.75 1.24 -12.41
C SER A 261 -15.52 2.46 -11.93
N VAL A 262 -14.84 3.60 -11.79
CA VAL A 262 -15.42 4.84 -11.25
C VAL A 262 -15.59 5.86 -12.38
N LEU A 263 -14.52 6.20 -13.10
CA LEU A 263 -14.54 7.28 -14.08
C LEU A 263 -15.37 6.89 -15.30
N GLU A 264 -15.04 5.76 -15.92
CA GLU A 264 -15.80 5.21 -17.04
C GLU A 264 -17.13 4.62 -16.55
N GLY A 265 -17.09 3.81 -15.50
CA GLY A 265 -18.25 3.07 -14.98
C GLY A 265 -19.42 3.95 -14.50
N TYR A 266 -19.14 5.14 -13.97
CA TYR A 266 -20.16 6.11 -13.52
C TYR A 266 -20.21 7.39 -14.36
N GLY A 267 -19.45 7.46 -15.46
CA GLY A 267 -19.39 8.62 -16.35
C GLY A 267 -18.85 9.89 -15.67
N VAL A 268 -17.95 9.75 -14.71
CA VAL A 268 -17.37 10.86 -13.95
C VAL A 268 -16.32 11.57 -14.80
N ARG A 269 -16.56 12.85 -15.10
CA ARG A 269 -15.67 13.68 -15.94
C ARG A 269 -14.83 14.68 -15.15
N SER A 270 -15.39 15.19 -14.05
CA SER A 270 -14.75 16.15 -13.16
C SER A 270 -15.17 15.86 -11.73
N PHE A 271 -14.24 15.80 -10.79
CA PHE A 271 -14.49 15.24 -9.47
C PHE A 271 -13.57 15.79 -8.39
N HIS A 272 -14.02 15.70 -7.15
CA HIS A 272 -13.19 15.89 -5.96
C HIS A 272 -12.63 14.54 -5.51
N ILE A 273 -11.40 14.54 -4.98
CA ILE A 273 -10.79 13.33 -4.42
C ILE A 273 -10.65 13.49 -2.91
N VAL A 274 -11.08 12.47 -2.16
CA VAL A 274 -10.80 12.32 -0.73
C VAL A 274 -10.11 10.98 -0.53
N ALA A 275 -8.89 10.99 0.00
CA ALA A 275 -8.09 9.78 0.11
C ALA A 275 -7.38 9.66 1.45
N HIS A 276 -7.25 8.44 1.96
CA HIS A 276 -6.58 8.16 3.24
C HIS A 276 -5.38 7.25 3.07
N SER A 277 -4.26 7.58 3.72
CA SER A 277 -3.06 6.73 3.81
C SER A 277 -2.56 6.29 2.42
N LEU A 278 -2.46 4.98 2.16
CA LEU A 278 -2.18 4.41 0.83
C LEU A 278 -3.02 5.03 -0.30
N GLY A 279 -4.30 5.31 -0.04
CA GLY A 279 -5.20 5.93 -1.01
C GLY A 279 -4.68 7.28 -1.49
N CYS A 280 -3.90 8.01 -0.67
CA CYS A 280 -3.27 9.26 -1.07
C CYS A 280 -2.26 9.05 -2.21
N ILE A 281 -1.50 7.97 -2.21
CA ILE A 281 -0.56 7.65 -3.30
C ILE A 281 -1.33 7.46 -4.61
N LEU A 282 -2.44 6.71 -4.55
CA LEU A 282 -3.32 6.48 -5.70
C LEU A 282 -3.99 7.78 -6.17
N ALA A 283 -4.44 8.62 -5.23
CA ALA A 283 -5.02 9.92 -5.51
C ALA A 283 -4.04 10.86 -6.21
N LEU A 284 -2.77 10.90 -5.77
CA LEU A 284 -1.72 11.67 -6.43
C LEU A 284 -1.48 11.17 -7.87
N ALA A 285 -1.44 9.85 -8.08
CA ALA A 285 -1.28 9.27 -9.41
C ALA A 285 -2.47 9.60 -10.35
N ILE A 286 -3.70 9.49 -9.85
CA ILE A 286 -4.92 9.87 -10.60
C ILE A 286 -4.90 11.37 -10.91
N ALA A 287 -4.53 12.22 -9.96
CA ALA A 287 -4.45 13.66 -10.14
C ALA A 287 -3.41 14.07 -11.19
N VAL A 288 -2.27 13.37 -11.24
CA VAL A 288 -1.26 13.57 -12.28
C VAL A 288 -1.74 13.09 -13.65
N LYS A 289 -2.52 12.01 -13.71
CA LYS A 289 -3.06 11.45 -14.95
C LYS A 289 -4.23 12.28 -15.51
N HIS A 290 -5.03 12.89 -14.63
CA HIS A 290 -6.22 13.69 -14.96
C HIS A 290 -6.18 15.10 -14.35
N PRO A 291 -5.18 15.93 -14.68
CA PRO A 291 -4.99 17.23 -14.05
C PRO A 291 -6.17 18.19 -14.24
N GLU A 292 -6.88 18.08 -15.36
CA GLU A 292 -8.03 18.94 -15.70
C GLU A 292 -9.35 18.46 -15.09
N SER A 293 -9.44 17.20 -14.66
CA SER A 293 -10.66 16.64 -14.08
C SER A 293 -10.73 16.81 -12.56
N VAL A 294 -9.60 17.02 -11.87
CA VAL A 294 -9.57 17.09 -10.40
C VAL A 294 -9.89 18.49 -9.89
N LYS A 295 -11.07 18.65 -9.31
CA LYS A 295 -11.56 19.94 -8.77
C LYS A 295 -10.97 20.29 -7.41
N SER A 296 -10.75 19.29 -6.55
CA SER A 296 -10.03 19.46 -5.27
C SER A 296 -9.40 18.15 -4.83
N LEU A 297 -8.28 18.24 -4.10
CA LEU A 297 -7.54 17.09 -3.59
C LEU A 297 -7.45 17.15 -2.06
N THR A 298 -8.15 16.24 -1.38
CA THR A 298 -8.09 16.09 0.08
C THR A 298 -7.34 14.81 0.45
N LEU A 299 -6.20 14.96 1.13
CA LEU A 299 -5.31 13.87 1.52
C LEU A 299 -5.31 13.72 3.04
N LEU A 300 -5.61 12.53 3.55
CA LEU A 300 -5.57 12.22 4.97
C LEU A 300 -4.37 11.33 5.25
N ALA A 301 -3.44 11.82 6.07
CA ALA A 301 -2.19 11.15 6.39
C ALA A 301 -1.43 10.62 5.14
N PRO A 302 -0.98 11.49 4.21
CA PRO A 302 -0.26 11.04 3.03
C PRO A 302 1.14 10.49 3.39
N PRO A 303 1.50 9.24 3.01
CA PRO A 303 2.83 8.68 3.24
C PRO A 303 3.84 9.24 2.24
N TYR A 304 4.35 10.46 2.47
CA TYR A 304 5.39 11.08 1.65
C TYR A 304 6.70 11.24 2.41
N TYR A 305 7.67 10.40 2.05
CA TYR A 305 9.01 10.39 2.61
C TYR A 305 10.00 10.93 1.57
N PRO A 306 10.56 12.14 1.73
CA PRO A 306 11.55 12.66 0.80
C PRO A 306 12.81 11.78 0.86
N VAL A 307 13.20 11.27 -0.30
CA VAL A 307 14.32 10.33 -0.44
C VAL A 307 15.62 11.11 -0.63
N PRO A 308 16.67 10.86 0.19
CA PRO A 308 17.98 11.47 -0.04
C PRO A 308 18.59 11.06 -1.39
N LYS A 309 19.29 11.99 -2.04
CA LYS A 309 19.99 11.71 -3.31
C LYS A 309 20.99 10.57 -3.14
N GLY A 310 20.94 9.59 -4.03
CA GLY A 310 21.86 8.43 -4.04
C GLY A 310 21.44 7.24 -3.16
N GLU A 311 20.28 7.28 -2.50
CA GLU A 311 19.68 6.10 -1.87
C GLU A 311 18.63 5.46 -2.79
N SER A 312 18.51 4.13 -2.77
CA SER A 312 17.37 3.43 -3.37
C SER A 312 16.09 3.82 -2.62
N ALA A 313 15.16 4.48 -3.33
CA ALA A 313 13.95 5.07 -2.78
C ALA A 313 13.06 4.03 -2.06
N THR A 314 12.84 2.90 -2.73
CA THR A 314 12.02 1.79 -2.24
C THR A 314 12.54 1.24 -0.92
N GLN A 315 13.84 0.96 -0.85
CA GLN A 315 14.53 0.46 0.33
C GLN A 315 14.56 1.49 1.46
N TYR A 316 14.74 2.77 1.14
CA TYR A 316 14.70 3.85 2.12
C TYR A 316 13.31 3.97 2.77
N VAL A 317 12.24 4.00 1.96
CA VAL A 317 10.87 4.11 2.48
C VAL A 317 10.47 2.85 3.24
N MET A 318 10.85 1.67 2.76
CA MET A 318 10.63 0.42 3.48
C MET A 318 11.23 0.47 4.89
N ARG A 319 12.47 0.94 5.06
CA ARG A 319 13.10 1.09 6.38
C ARG A 319 12.42 2.13 7.28
N ARG A 320 11.79 3.15 6.69
CA ARG A 320 11.04 4.18 7.44
C ARG A 320 9.67 3.69 7.90
N VAL A 321 8.95 2.99 7.02
CA VAL A 321 7.59 2.48 7.27
C VAL A 321 7.61 1.21 8.11
N ALA A 322 8.59 0.34 7.87
CA ALA A 322 8.72 -0.96 8.52
C ALA A 322 10.12 -1.08 9.18
N PRO A 323 10.45 -0.23 10.17
CA PRO A 323 11.74 -0.31 10.84
C PRO A 323 11.77 -1.55 11.71
N ARG A 324 12.76 -2.43 11.51
CA ARG A 324 12.95 -3.69 12.26
C ARG A 324 13.20 -3.44 13.76
N ARG A 325 12.12 -3.15 14.48
CA ARG A 325 12.05 -2.85 15.90
C ARG A 325 10.90 -3.64 16.53
N MET A 326 11.08 -4.09 17.76
CA MET A 326 10.04 -4.77 18.52
C MET A 326 9.04 -3.76 19.13
N TRP A 327 9.49 -2.54 19.44
CA TRP A 327 8.65 -1.50 20.01
C TRP A 327 8.76 -0.18 19.23
N PRO A 328 7.65 0.55 18.99
CA PRO A 328 6.27 0.22 19.40
C PRO A 328 5.67 -0.97 18.65
N PRO A 329 4.59 -1.61 19.16
CA PRO A 329 4.00 -2.80 18.54
C PRO A 329 3.60 -2.61 17.07
N MET A 330 3.14 -1.41 16.71
CA MET A 330 2.80 -1.08 15.31
C MET A 330 4.01 -1.16 14.38
N ALA A 331 5.20 -0.73 14.85
CA ALA A 331 6.43 -0.85 14.09
C ALA A 331 6.86 -2.32 13.91
N PHE A 332 6.63 -3.16 14.92
CA PHE A 332 6.86 -4.61 14.81
C PHE A 332 5.91 -5.24 13.79
N CYS A 333 4.61 -4.94 13.84
CA CYS A 333 3.63 -5.42 12.88
C CYS A 333 3.95 -4.97 11.45
N ALA A 334 4.31 -3.70 11.25
CA ALA A 334 4.76 -3.19 9.96
C ALA A 334 6.03 -3.90 9.47
N SER A 335 6.96 -4.21 10.37
CA SER A 335 8.17 -4.98 10.06
C SER A 335 7.86 -6.39 9.61
N VAL A 336 7.01 -7.11 10.34
CA VAL A 336 6.58 -8.45 9.96
C VAL A 336 5.90 -8.42 8.58
N GLY A 337 5.00 -7.47 8.38
CA GLY A 337 4.26 -7.31 7.13
C GLY A 337 5.10 -6.86 5.93
N GLY A 338 6.19 -6.12 6.15
CA GLY A 338 7.07 -5.62 5.08
C GLY A 338 8.27 -6.51 4.78
N TRP A 339 8.85 -7.18 5.77
CA TRP A 339 10.11 -7.93 5.57
C TRP A 339 9.94 -9.44 5.39
N TYR A 340 8.83 -10.00 5.87
CA TYR A 340 8.67 -11.45 6.02
C TYR A 340 7.46 -11.97 5.27
N GLN A 341 7.67 -12.33 4.00
CA GLN A 341 6.60 -12.72 3.09
C GLN A 341 5.78 -13.90 3.62
N TYR A 342 6.46 -14.93 4.10
CA TYR A 342 5.82 -16.19 4.47
C TYR A 342 5.26 -16.13 5.89
N ILE A 343 5.88 -15.36 6.78
CA ILE A 343 5.26 -15.03 8.07
C ILE A 343 4.00 -14.20 7.86
N ALA A 344 4.05 -13.15 7.02
CA ALA A 344 2.87 -12.36 6.66
C ALA A 344 1.78 -13.23 6.01
N ARG A 345 2.17 -14.24 5.21
CA ARG A 345 1.24 -15.25 4.66
C ARG A 345 0.58 -16.06 5.75
N THR A 346 1.34 -16.53 6.74
CA THR A 346 0.79 -17.25 7.90
C THR A 346 -0.16 -16.38 8.70
N VAL A 347 0.19 -15.12 8.97
CA VAL A 347 -0.67 -14.17 9.68
C VAL A 347 -1.97 -13.95 8.91
N SER A 348 -1.89 -13.71 7.60
CA SER A 348 -3.07 -13.55 6.74
C SER A 348 -3.92 -14.83 6.72
N LEU A 349 -3.31 -16.02 6.67
CA LEU A 349 -4.04 -17.28 6.76
C LEU A 349 -4.76 -17.41 8.12
N VAL A 350 -4.10 -17.13 9.23
CA VAL A 350 -4.69 -17.25 10.57
C VAL A 350 -5.82 -16.24 10.78
N LEU A 351 -5.63 -14.99 10.35
CA LEU A 351 -6.60 -13.91 10.55
C LEU A 351 -7.72 -13.94 9.50
N CYS A 352 -7.37 -13.97 8.21
CA CYS A 352 -8.32 -13.86 7.10
C CYS A 352 -9.15 -15.11 6.90
N LYS A 353 -8.55 -16.30 7.03
CA LYS A 353 -9.29 -17.56 6.88
C LYS A 353 -10.27 -17.76 8.03
N ASN A 354 -9.89 -17.41 9.25
CA ASN A 354 -10.70 -17.59 10.46
C ASN A 354 -11.47 -16.33 10.88
N HIS A 355 -11.68 -15.36 9.97
CA HIS A 355 -12.21 -14.04 10.31
C HIS A 355 -13.55 -14.05 11.04
N ARG A 356 -14.41 -15.03 10.78
CA ARG A 356 -15.71 -15.17 11.47
C ARG A 356 -15.53 -15.44 12.97
N LEU A 357 -14.53 -16.26 13.31
CA LEU A 357 -14.18 -16.54 14.70
C LEU A 357 -13.59 -15.27 15.35
N TRP A 358 -12.70 -14.56 14.65
CA TRP A 358 -12.12 -13.32 15.14
C TRP A 358 -13.17 -12.23 15.34
N ASP A 359 -14.11 -12.06 14.41
CA ASP A 359 -15.23 -11.13 14.53
C ASP A 359 -16.09 -11.44 15.76
N PHE A 360 -16.42 -12.72 15.98
CA PHE A 360 -17.14 -13.16 17.18
C PHE A 360 -16.36 -12.87 18.47
N LEU A 361 -15.08 -13.25 18.54
CA LEU A 361 -14.24 -13.04 19.72
C LEU A 361 -14.04 -11.55 20.02
N ILE A 362 -13.78 -10.74 19.00
CA ILE A 362 -13.57 -9.29 19.16
C ILE A 362 -14.86 -8.62 19.63
N LYS A 363 -16.02 -9.00 19.10
CA LYS A 363 -17.32 -8.49 19.57
C LYS A 363 -17.55 -8.78 21.05
N ILE A 364 -17.21 -9.98 21.51
CA ILE A 364 -17.27 -10.36 22.93
C ILE A 364 -16.29 -9.54 23.77
N ILE A 365 -15.01 -9.56 23.42
CA ILE A 365 -13.93 -8.91 24.20
C ILE A 365 -14.15 -7.40 24.30
N THR A 366 -14.57 -6.78 23.19
CA THR A 366 -14.71 -5.32 23.12
C THR A 366 -16.10 -4.83 23.50
N GLY A 367 -17.05 -5.73 23.78
CA GLY A 367 -18.45 -5.37 24.03
C GLY A 367 -19.06 -4.57 22.89
N ASN A 368 -18.77 -4.95 21.64
CA ASN A 368 -19.14 -4.22 20.40
C ASN A 368 -18.61 -2.77 20.30
N ARG A 369 -17.57 -2.40 21.05
CA ARG A 369 -16.96 -1.05 20.97
C ARG A 369 -16.16 -0.82 19.70
N ILE A 370 -15.52 -1.86 19.16
CA ILE A 370 -14.85 -1.77 17.84
C ILE A 370 -15.91 -1.82 16.76
N ARG A 371 -15.89 -0.83 15.86
CA ARG A 371 -16.88 -0.74 14.78
C ARG A 371 -16.64 -1.89 13.79
N THR A 372 -17.69 -2.68 13.54
CA THR A 372 -17.66 -3.88 12.69
C THR A 372 -17.01 -3.62 11.33
N PHE A 373 -17.21 -2.45 10.72
CA PHE A 373 -16.65 -2.14 9.40
C PHE A 373 -15.12 -2.00 9.36
N LEU A 374 -14.49 -1.57 10.46
CA LEU A 374 -13.02 -1.48 10.53
C LEU A 374 -12.42 -2.88 10.52
N LEU A 375 -13.05 -3.78 11.27
CA LEU A 375 -12.63 -5.18 11.33
C LEU A 375 -12.90 -5.91 10.02
N GLU A 376 -14.07 -5.70 9.41
CA GLU A 376 -14.39 -6.27 8.10
C GLU A 376 -13.43 -5.80 7.02
N GLY A 377 -13.08 -4.51 6.98
CA GLY A 377 -12.08 -3.99 6.05
C GLY A 377 -10.70 -4.61 6.28
N PHE A 378 -10.31 -4.76 7.55
CA PHE A 378 -9.01 -5.30 7.93
C PHE A 378 -8.82 -6.75 7.51
N ILE A 379 -9.88 -7.57 7.56
CA ILE A 379 -9.74 -9.00 7.33
C ILE A 379 -10.11 -9.42 5.89
N ARG A 380 -10.53 -8.47 5.05
CA ARG A 380 -11.06 -8.76 3.72
C ARG A 380 -10.07 -8.45 2.59
N HIS A 381 -8.98 -9.18 2.61
CA HIS A 381 -7.98 -9.20 1.53
C HIS A 381 -7.34 -10.58 1.44
N THR A 382 -6.56 -10.84 0.40
CA THR A 382 -5.65 -12.00 0.36
C THR A 382 -4.25 -11.57 0.80
N HIS A 383 -3.42 -12.54 1.19
CA HIS A 383 -2.00 -12.30 1.44
C HIS A 383 -1.31 -11.68 0.22
N ILE A 384 -1.61 -12.17 -0.98
CA ILE A 384 -1.00 -11.71 -2.22
C ILE A 384 -1.36 -10.25 -2.45
N ALA A 385 -2.65 -9.90 -2.32
CA ALA A 385 -3.11 -8.52 -2.47
C ALA A 385 -2.42 -7.57 -1.50
N SER A 386 -2.36 -7.92 -0.21
CA SER A 386 -1.73 -7.06 0.80
C SER A 386 -0.21 -6.96 0.61
N TRP A 387 0.48 -8.07 0.40
CA TRP A 387 1.94 -8.11 0.20
C TRP A 387 2.34 -7.31 -1.04
N HIS A 388 1.73 -7.61 -2.19
CA HIS A 388 2.07 -6.92 -3.43
C HIS A 388 1.69 -5.44 -3.41
N THR A 389 0.53 -5.08 -2.86
CA THR A 389 0.14 -3.66 -2.74
C THR A 389 1.10 -2.88 -1.83
N LEU A 390 1.51 -3.47 -0.70
CA LEU A 390 2.49 -2.85 0.20
C LEU A 390 3.81 -2.57 -0.52
N HIS A 391 4.35 -3.58 -1.20
CA HIS A 391 5.63 -3.44 -1.88
C HIS A 391 5.55 -2.58 -3.14
N ASN A 392 4.60 -2.83 -4.04
CA ASN A 392 4.55 -2.14 -5.33
C ASN A 392 3.96 -0.74 -5.26
N VAL A 393 3.09 -0.45 -4.27
CA VAL A 393 2.49 0.87 -4.14
C VAL A 393 3.17 1.69 -3.05
N ILE A 394 3.23 1.21 -1.80
CA ILE A 394 3.78 2.01 -0.69
C ILE A 394 5.30 2.17 -0.82
N PHE A 395 6.03 1.07 -1.02
CA PHE A 395 7.48 1.13 -1.17
C PHE A 395 7.87 1.54 -2.60
N GLY A 396 7.27 0.89 -3.60
CA GLY A 396 7.60 1.06 -5.03
C GLY A 396 7.37 2.47 -5.57
N THR A 397 6.31 3.16 -5.15
CA THR A 397 5.99 4.50 -5.67
C THR A 397 6.86 5.61 -5.09
N SER A 398 7.65 5.32 -4.04
CA SER A 398 8.45 6.34 -3.34
C SER A 398 9.39 7.13 -4.27
N GLY A 399 10.01 6.48 -5.25
CA GLY A 399 10.86 7.15 -6.25
C GLY A 399 10.10 8.10 -7.17
N LYS A 400 8.78 7.94 -7.30
CA LYS A 400 7.91 8.73 -8.19
C LYS A 400 7.16 9.85 -7.49
N LEU A 401 6.96 9.76 -6.17
CA LEU A 401 6.14 10.71 -5.42
C LEU A 401 6.65 12.15 -5.54
N ASP A 402 7.96 12.35 -5.56
CA ASP A 402 8.59 13.65 -5.81
C ASP A 402 8.08 14.29 -7.11
N ARG A 403 8.11 13.52 -8.20
CA ARG A 403 7.64 13.96 -9.52
C ARG A 403 6.13 14.18 -9.54
N TYR A 404 5.35 13.36 -8.85
CA TYR A 404 3.90 13.55 -8.77
C TYR A 404 3.54 14.85 -8.06
N LEU A 405 4.20 15.14 -6.93
CA LEU A 405 3.99 16.37 -6.20
C LEU A 405 4.44 17.60 -7.01
N ASP A 406 5.53 17.50 -7.77
CA ASP A 406 5.96 18.57 -8.69
C ASP A 406 4.93 18.81 -9.80
N VAL A 407 4.43 17.75 -10.45
CA VAL A 407 3.39 17.87 -11.47
C VAL A 407 2.12 18.48 -10.86
N ILE A 408 1.75 18.08 -9.65
CA ILE A 408 0.61 18.68 -8.96
C ILE A 408 0.88 20.15 -8.71
N ARG A 409 2.02 20.52 -8.13
CA ARG A 409 2.42 21.92 -7.92
C ARG A 409 2.30 22.74 -9.22
N ASP A 410 2.79 22.21 -10.34
CA ASP A 410 2.95 23.00 -11.56
C ASP A 410 1.71 22.99 -12.47
N ARG A 411 0.94 21.90 -12.50
CA ARG A 411 -0.16 21.71 -13.46
C ARG A 411 -1.56 21.80 -12.86
N LEU A 412 -1.73 21.48 -11.58
CA LEU A 412 -3.07 21.49 -10.98
C LEU A 412 -3.36 22.86 -10.36
N SER A 413 -4.45 23.50 -10.78
CA SER A 413 -4.92 24.75 -10.19
C SER A 413 -5.77 24.55 -8.93
N CYS A 414 -6.15 23.30 -8.62
CA CYS A 414 -7.08 22.99 -7.54
C CYS A 414 -6.50 23.18 -6.13
N ASP A 415 -7.41 23.36 -5.17
CA ASP A 415 -7.11 23.39 -3.74
C ASP A 415 -6.62 22.01 -3.28
N VAL A 416 -5.44 21.97 -2.64
CA VAL A 416 -4.90 20.78 -1.97
C VAL A 416 -5.02 20.97 -0.46
N THR A 417 -5.73 20.05 0.22
CA THR A 417 -5.88 20.09 1.67
C THR A 417 -5.39 18.78 2.27
N VAL A 418 -4.52 18.86 3.27
CA VAL A 418 -3.94 17.70 3.95
C VAL A 418 -4.45 17.69 5.39
N PHE A 419 -5.03 16.58 5.83
CA PHE A 419 -5.41 16.35 7.23
C PHE A 419 -4.46 15.34 7.84
N HIS A 420 -4.01 15.58 9.06
CA HIS A 420 -3.09 14.69 9.76
C HIS A 420 -3.36 14.69 11.26
N GLY A 421 -3.26 13.54 11.91
CA GLY A 421 -3.44 13.41 13.36
C GLY A 421 -2.14 13.74 14.07
N GLU A 422 -2.17 14.54 15.12
CA GLU A 422 -0.95 14.89 15.87
C GLU A 422 -0.21 13.65 16.42
N ASP A 423 -0.97 12.64 16.84
CA ASP A 423 -0.47 11.40 17.45
C ASP A 423 -0.49 10.20 16.47
N ASP A 424 -0.31 10.46 15.17
CA ASP A 424 -0.25 9.40 14.16
C ASP A 424 1.04 8.56 14.30
N GLU A 425 0.92 7.39 14.95
CA GLU A 425 2.03 6.43 15.10
C GLU A 425 2.33 5.61 13.82
N VAL A 426 1.47 5.67 12.80
CA VAL A 426 1.60 4.88 11.57
C VAL A 426 2.36 5.66 10.50
N ILE A 427 2.00 6.93 10.31
CA ILE A 427 2.65 7.84 9.38
C ILE A 427 3.09 9.08 10.14
N PRO A 428 4.38 9.40 10.16
CA PRO A 428 4.85 10.59 10.87
C PRO A 428 4.26 11.88 10.29
N LEU A 429 3.91 12.82 11.17
CA LEU A 429 3.35 14.13 10.82
C LEU A 429 4.22 14.92 9.84
N GLU A 430 5.55 14.72 9.88
CA GLU A 430 6.50 15.31 8.95
C GLU A 430 6.15 15.01 7.49
N CYS A 431 5.52 13.87 7.20
CA CYS A 431 5.10 13.52 5.83
C CYS A 431 4.14 14.57 5.26
N SER A 432 3.19 15.06 6.06
CA SER A 432 2.25 16.11 5.64
C SER A 432 2.95 17.45 5.42
N TYR A 433 3.89 17.81 6.30
CA TYR A 433 4.68 19.02 6.11
C TYR A 433 5.61 18.92 4.89
N ASN A 434 6.13 17.74 4.57
CA ASN A 434 6.92 17.53 3.36
C ASN A 434 6.07 17.72 2.10
N VAL A 435 4.80 17.29 2.10
CA VAL A 435 3.87 17.59 1.01
C VAL A 435 3.68 19.09 0.87
N GLN A 436 3.47 19.82 1.97
CA GLN A 436 3.33 21.27 1.95
C GLN A 436 4.59 22.01 1.47
N ARG A 437 5.77 21.55 1.88
CA ARG A 437 7.05 22.11 1.41
C ARG A 437 7.19 22.00 -0.11
N ARG A 438 6.68 20.91 -0.71
CA ARG A 438 6.77 20.69 -2.16
C ARG A 438 5.61 21.31 -2.93
N ILE A 439 4.44 21.42 -2.32
CA ILE A 439 3.25 22.11 -2.85
C ILE A 439 2.91 23.27 -1.90
N PRO A 440 3.51 24.47 -2.07
CA PRO A 440 3.36 25.57 -1.11
C PRO A 440 1.91 26.03 -0.88
N ARG A 441 1.01 25.83 -1.86
CA ARG A 441 -0.42 26.13 -1.73
C ARG A 441 -1.22 25.08 -0.95
N ALA A 442 -0.63 23.94 -0.62
CA ALA A 442 -1.31 22.90 0.15
C ALA A 442 -1.54 23.38 1.58
N ARG A 443 -2.78 23.21 2.07
CA ARG A 443 -3.15 23.57 3.45
C ARG A 443 -3.07 22.33 4.33
N VAL A 444 -2.14 22.30 5.27
CA VAL A 444 -2.04 21.23 6.27
C VAL A 444 -2.88 21.60 7.49
N LYS A 445 -3.80 20.72 7.87
CA LYS A 445 -4.61 20.77 9.07
C LYS A 445 -4.20 19.63 9.98
N VAL A 446 -3.53 19.99 11.07
CA VAL A 446 -3.20 19.05 12.14
C VAL A 446 -4.38 18.98 13.09
N VAL A 447 -4.76 17.76 13.45
CA VAL A 447 -5.88 17.50 14.35
C VAL A 447 -5.30 17.00 15.68
N GLU A 448 -5.43 17.83 16.71
CA GLU A 448 -4.89 17.57 18.04
C GLU A 448 -5.48 16.31 18.68
N ASN A 449 -4.66 15.56 19.41
CA ASN A 449 -5.07 14.35 20.14
C ASN A 449 -5.76 13.30 19.25
N LYS A 450 -5.34 13.17 17.99
CA LYS A 450 -5.85 12.18 17.02
C LYS A 450 -4.74 11.38 16.38
N ASP A 451 -5.04 10.11 16.15
CA ASP A 451 -4.20 9.13 15.47
C ASP A 451 -4.62 8.94 13.99
N HIS A 452 -3.95 8.00 13.33
CA HIS A 452 -4.13 7.63 11.91
C HIS A 452 -5.59 7.40 11.47
N ILE A 453 -6.45 6.92 12.37
CA ILE A 453 -7.86 6.57 12.09
C ILE A 453 -8.81 7.57 12.75
N THR A 454 -8.50 8.06 13.94
CA THR A 454 -9.38 8.96 14.71
C THR A 454 -9.43 10.38 14.14
N ILE A 455 -8.56 10.73 13.19
CA ILE A 455 -8.74 11.91 12.33
C ILE A 455 -10.13 11.96 11.66
N VAL A 456 -10.73 10.79 11.40
CA VAL A 456 -12.12 10.65 10.92
C VAL A 456 -13.02 10.06 12.02
N VAL A 457 -12.61 8.95 12.63
CA VAL A 457 -13.43 8.23 13.62
C VAL A 457 -13.50 9.03 14.92
N GLY A 458 -14.69 9.50 15.26
CA GLY A 458 -14.92 10.38 16.41
C GLY A 458 -15.04 11.86 16.04
N ARG A 459 -14.77 12.22 14.77
CA ARG A 459 -14.93 13.57 14.22
C ARG A 459 -15.81 13.61 12.97
N GLN A 460 -16.70 12.63 12.80
CA GLN A 460 -17.40 12.41 11.52
C GLN A 460 -18.23 13.62 11.06
N LYS A 461 -19.00 14.24 11.96
CA LYS A 461 -19.83 15.42 11.65
C LYS A 461 -18.99 16.64 11.32
N GLU A 462 -17.95 16.87 12.12
CA GLU A 462 -17.03 17.99 11.93
C GLU A 462 -16.29 17.84 10.59
N PHE A 463 -15.73 16.67 10.34
CA PHE A 463 -14.96 16.38 9.14
C PHE A 463 -15.83 16.41 7.87
N ALA A 464 -17.08 15.89 7.93
CA ALA A 464 -18.03 16.03 6.84
C ALA A 464 -18.31 17.51 6.49
N ARG A 465 -18.52 18.36 7.50
CA ARG A 465 -18.69 19.80 7.30
C ARG A 465 -17.46 20.46 6.67
N GLU A 466 -16.25 20.10 7.13
CA GLU A 466 -15.01 20.62 6.55
C GLU A 466 -14.85 20.25 5.08
N LEU A 467 -15.20 19.01 4.70
CA LEU A 467 -15.21 18.56 3.31
C LEU A 467 -16.22 19.33 2.47
N GLU A 468 -17.44 19.55 2.97
CA GLU A 468 -18.44 20.37 2.27
C GLU A 468 -17.95 21.79 1.98
N GLU A 469 -17.23 22.41 2.91
CA GLU A 469 -16.65 23.74 2.71
C GLU A 469 -15.50 23.74 1.68
N ILE A 470 -14.67 22.69 1.66
CA ILE A 470 -13.63 22.53 0.65
C ILE A 470 -14.25 22.43 -0.75
N TRP A 471 -15.29 21.61 -0.92
CA TRP A 471 -15.93 21.42 -2.21
C TRP A 471 -16.65 22.68 -2.67
N LYS A 472 -17.43 23.34 -1.79
CA LYS A 472 -18.11 24.62 -2.11
C LYS A 472 -17.15 25.71 -2.55
N LYS A 473 -15.95 25.78 -1.97
CA LYS A 473 -14.93 26.75 -2.37
C LYS A 473 -14.39 26.43 -3.77
N SER A 474 -14.22 25.15 -4.06
CA SER A 474 -13.73 24.67 -5.35
C SER A 474 -14.73 24.89 -6.50
N THR A 475 -16.04 24.81 -6.26
CA THR A 475 -17.05 25.07 -7.31
C THR A 475 -17.15 26.54 -7.74
N LYS A 476 -16.60 27.47 -6.94
CA LYS A 476 -16.66 28.92 -7.21
C LYS A 476 -15.49 29.45 -8.03
N ASN A 477 -14.42 28.66 -8.16
CA ASN A 477 -13.25 28.95 -8.99
C ASN A 477 -13.39 28.20 -10.31
#